data_AF-A0A160PB46-F1
#
_entry.id   AF-A0A160PB46-F1
#
_cell.length_a   1.000
_cell.length_b   1.000
_cell.length_c   1.000
_cell.angle_alpha   90.00
_cell.angle_beta   90.00
_cell.angle_gamma   90.00
#
_symmetry.space_group_name_H-M   'P 1'
#
loop_
_entity.id
_entity.type
_entity.pdbx_description
1 polymer ?
#
loop_
_entity_poly.entity_id
_entity_poly.type
_entity_poly.pdbx_seq_one_letter_code
_entity_poly.pdbx_strand_id
1 'polypeptide(L)'
;MSVSPSTLIPASDRWGPFADDLDLAERRARLRALRSVVHLLIGPRAGQLRALLKEAENDAALLSAALKALDALAPLDRRRVLASYAAIERPSPEVRR
;
A
#
# COMPACT_ATOMS: atom_id res chain seq x y z
N MET A 1 -21.15 16.52 0.66
CA MET A 1 -20.06 16.21 1.60
C MET A 1 -19.44 14.89 1.17
N SER A 2 -18.32 14.92 0.44
CA SER A 2 -17.63 13.69 0.04
C SER A 2 -16.93 13.14 1.29
N VAL A 3 -17.36 11.96 1.77
CA VAL A 3 -16.69 11.29 2.87
C VAL A 3 -15.32 10.85 2.33
N SER A 4 -14.24 11.39 2.89
CA SER A 4 -12.90 10.95 2.51
C SER A 4 -12.79 9.43 2.71
N PRO A 5 -12.29 8.68 1.71
CA PRO A 5 -12.20 7.21 1.76
C PRO A 5 -11.37 6.71 2.96
N SER A 6 -10.53 7.57 3.52
CA SER A 6 -9.75 7.31 4.72
C SER A 6 -10.54 7.26 6.04
N THR A 7 -11.79 7.72 6.08
CA THR A 7 -12.60 7.71 7.32
C THR A 7 -12.80 6.28 7.85
N LEU A 8 -12.76 5.28 6.95
CA LEU A 8 -12.87 3.85 7.28
C LEU A 8 -11.54 3.20 7.67
N ILE A 9 -10.43 3.93 7.60
CA ILE A 9 -9.08 3.44 7.94
C ILE A 9 -8.66 4.00 9.31
N PRO A 10 -8.29 3.14 10.28
CA PRO A 10 -7.78 3.58 11.58
C PRO A 10 -6.58 4.51 11.42
N ALA A 11 -6.42 5.48 12.33
CA ALA A 11 -5.34 6.47 12.25
C ALA A 11 -3.93 5.84 12.17
N SER A 12 -3.72 4.71 12.85
CA SER A 12 -2.47 3.94 12.81
C SER A 12 -2.11 3.39 11.42
N ASP A 13 -3.09 3.21 10.55
CA ASP A 13 -2.94 2.62 9.22
C ASP A 13 -2.95 3.65 8.09
N ARG A 14 -2.97 4.95 8.43
CA ARG A 14 -2.94 6.07 7.47
C ARG A 14 -1.51 6.41 7.03
N TRP A 15 -0.83 5.44 6.42
CA TRP A 15 0.54 5.57 5.92
C TRP A 15 0.63 5.21 4.43
N GLY A 16 1.74 5.58 3.78
CA GLY A 16 2.04 5.17 2.40
C GLY A 16 0.90 5.52 1.43
N PRO A 17 0.29 4.55 0.72
CA PRO A 17 -0.84 4.79 -0.19
C PRO A 17 -2.19 5.06 0.52
N PHE A 18 -2.29 4.80 1.82
CA PHE A 18 -3.50 4.95 2.63
C PHE A 18 -3.56 6.28 3.39
N ALA A 19 -2.58 7.17 3.18
CA ALA A 19 -2.56 8.50 3.80
C ALA A 19 -3.71 9.40 3.28
N ASP A 20 -4.13 10.35 4.12
CA ASP A 20 -5.27 11.24 3.87
C ASP A 20 -4.95 12.24 2.75
N ASP A 21 -3.81 12.90 2.85
CA ASP A 21 -3.46 14.08 2.06
C ASP A 21 -2.65 13.74 0.79
N LEU A 22 -3.10 12.73 0.04
CA LEU A 22 -2.50 12.39 -1.26
C LEU A 22 -3.41 12.86 -2.39
N ASP A 23 -2.80 13.52 -3.37
CA ASP A 23 -3.44 13.69 -4.67
C ASP A 23 -3.64 12.32 -5.36
N LEU A 24 -4.48 12.31 -6.40
CA LEU A 24 -4.85 11.08 -7.10
C LEU A 24 -3.64 10.41 -7.79
N ALA A 25 -2.73 11.20 -8.36
CA ALA A 25 -1.58 10.67 -9.08
C ALA A 25 -0.57 10.02 -8.13
N GLU A 26 -0.27 10.69 -7.02
CA GLU A 26 0.61 10.20 -5.97
C GLU A 26 0.05 8.93 -5.32
N ARG A 27 -1.26 8.90 -5.00
CA ARG A 27 -1.91 7.70 -4.46
C ARG A 27 -1.78 6.52 -5.42
N ARG A 28 -2.03 6.74 -6.71
CA ARG A 28 -1.85 5.72 -7.75
C ARG A 28 -0.41 5.22 -7.84
N ALA A 29 0.57 6.12 -7.79
CA ALA A 29 1.97 5.75 -7.82
C ALA A 29 2.34 4.85 -6.63
N ARG A 30 1.93 5.23 -5.41
CA ARG A 30 2.19 4.44 -4.20
C ARG A 30 1.48 3.09 -4.20
N LEU A 31 0.23 3.02 -4.66
CA LEU A 31 -0.50 1.76 -4.83
C LEU A 31 0.21 0.82 -5.82
N ARG A 32 0.71 1.35 -6.94
CA ARG A 32 1.49 0.57 -7.92
C ARG A 32 2.80 0.09 -7.32
N ALA A 33 3.51 0.93 -6.58
CA ALA A 33 4.75 0.55 -5.90
C ALA A 33 4.51 -0.59 -4.89
N LEU A 34 3.50 -0.46 -4.02
CA LEU A 34 3.13 -1.51 -3.08
C LEU A 34 2.72 -2.81 -3.80
N ARG A 35 1.92 -2.70 -4.86
CA ARG A 35 1.50 -3.86 -5.68
C ARG A 35 2.69 -4.57 -6.33
N SER A 36 3.69 -3.83 -6.78
CA SER A 36 4.94 -4.38 -7.33
C SER A 36 5.74 -5.13 -6.26
N VAL A 37 5.90 -4.56 -5.06
CA VAL A 37 6.56 -5.23 -3.92
C VAL A 37 5.86 -6.55 -3.57
N VAL A 38 4.52 -6.52 -3.44
CA VAL A 38 3.71 -7.71 -3.18
C VAL A 38 3.90 -8.76 -4.27
N HIS A 39 3.90 -8.35 -5.55
CA HIS A 39 4.11 -9.25 -6.67
C HIS A 39 5.47 -9.94 -6.63
N LEU A 40 6.54 -9.20 -6.37
CA LEU A 40 7.90 -9.73 -6.36
C LEU A 40 8.19 -10.64 -5.16
N LEU A 41 7.66 -10.32 -3.98
CA LEU A 41 7.98 -11.06 -2.75
C LEU A 41 7.09 -12.29 -2.53
N ILE A 42 5.82 -12.21 -2.92
CA ILE A 42 4.83 -13.25 -2.59
C ILE A 42 4.36 -14.01 -3.85
N GLY A 43 4.37 -13.35 -5.01
CA GLY A 43 3.97 -13.94 -6.28
C GLY A 43 2.46 -14.20 -6.37
N PRO A 44 2.04 -15.28 -7.07
CA PRO A 44 0.63 -15.60 -7.32
C PRO A 44 -0.23 -15.76 -6.07
N ARG A 45 0.35 -16.16 -4.94
CA ARG A 45 -0.36 -16.38 -3.67
C ARG A 45 -1.00 -15.10 -3.11
N ALA A 46 -0.50 -13.92 -3.49
CA ALA A 46 -1.09 -12.64 -3.15
C ALA A 46 -2.10 -12.13 -4.19
N GLY A 47 -2.71 -13.03 -4.98
CA GLY A 47 -3.60 -12.67 -6.10
C GLY A 47 -4.72 -11.71 -5.73
N GLN A 48 -5.44 -12.00 -4.64
CA GLN A 48 -6.53 -11.15 -4.16
C GLN A 48 -6.06 -9.76 -3.74
N LEU A 49 -4.98 -9.67 -2.94
CA LEU A 49 -4.40 -8.39 -2.54
C LEU A 49 -3.95 -7.58 -3.76
N ARG A 50 -3.30 -8.22 -4.73
CA ARG A 50 -2.85 -7.55 -5.97
C ARG A 50 -4.01 -7.01 -6.80
N ALA A 51 -5.12 -7.74 -6.87
CA ALA A 51 -6.33 -7.30 -7.56
C ALA A 51 -6.93 -6.06 -6.86
N LEU A 52 -7.12 -6.13 -5.54
CA LEU A 52 -7.63 -5.02 -4.75
C LEU A 52 -6.76 -3.77 -4.85
N LEU A 53 -5.43 -3.92 -4.78
CA LEU A 53 -4.49 -2.80 -4.97
C LEU A 53 -4.59 -2.21 -6.38
N LYS A 54 -4.85 -3.02 -7.40
CA LYS A 54 -5.01 -2.56 -8.79
C LYS A 54 -6.32 -1.80 -8.98
N GLU A 55 -7.41 -2.32 -8.44
CA GLU A 55 -8.74 -1.68 -8.52
C GLU A 55 -8.76 -0.38 -7.72
N ALA A 56 -8.11 -0.36 -6.55
CA ALA A 56 -7.96 0.83 -5.72
C ALA A 56 -7.19 1.97 -6.40
N GLU A 57 -6.44 1.70 -7.49
CA GLU A 57 -5.83 2.77 -8.31
C GLU A 57 -6.91 3.69 -8.92
N ASN A 58 -8.12 3.19 -9.15
CA ASN A 58 -9.20 3.93 -9.79
C ASN A 58 -10.41 4.15 -8.87
N ASP A 59 -10.57 3.32 -7.83
CA ASP A 59 -11.65 3.43 -6.87
C ASP A 59 -11.12 3.47 -5.43
N ALA A 60 -11.11 4.67 -4.85
CA ALA A 60 -10.61 4.86 -3.50
C ALA A 60 -11.48 4.19 -2.42
N ALA A 61 -12.72 3.79 -2.72
CA ALA A 61 -13.55 3.04 -1.77
C ALA A 61 -12.94 1.67 -1.41
N LEU A 62 -12.10 1.11 -2.30
CA LEU A 62 -11.42 -0.17 -2.13
C LEU A 62 -10.15 -0.10 -1.28
N LEU A 63 -9.70 1.10 -0.87
CA LEU A 63 -8.51 1.25 -0.03
C LEU A 63 -8.61 0.46 1.28
N SER A 64 -9.77 0.51 1.93
CA SER A 64 -10.01 -0.23 3.18
C SER A 64 -9.98 -1.75 2.97
N ALA A 65 -10.48 -2.24 1.83
CA ALA A 65 -10.44 -3.66 1.48
C ALA A 65 -9.01 -4.12 1.15
N ALA A 66 -8.25 -3.31 0.42
CA ALA A 66 -6.85 -3.58 0.12
C ALA A 66 -5.98 -3.63 1.40
N LEU A 67 -6.21 -2.70 2.34
CA LEU A 67 -5.54 -2.71 3.64
C LEU A 67 -5.86 -3.98 4.44
N LYS A 68 -7.14 -4.35 4.54
CA LYS A 68 -7.55 -5.59 5.22
C LYS A 68 -6.89 -6.84 4.61
N ALA A 69 -6.79 -6.89 3.27
CA ALA A 69 -6.12 -7.99 2.59
C ALA A 69 -4.59 -8.01 2.84
N LEU A 70 -3.97 -6.84 3.01
CA LEU A 70 -2.56 -6.73 3.40
C LEU A 70 -2.34 -7.22 4.84
N ASP A 71 -3.26 -6.89 5.75
CA ASP A 71 -3.20 -7.33 7.15
C ASP A 71 -3.47 -8.82 7.33
N ALA A 72 -4.26 -9.42 6.43
CA ALA A 72 -4.54 -10.84 6.42
C ALA A 72 -3.38 -11.72 5.90
N LEU A 73 -2.29 -11.12 5.39
CA LEU A 73 -1.11 -11.88 4.99
C LEU A 73 -0.50 -12.64 6.17
N ALA A 74 0.16 -13.76 5.87
CA ALA A 74 0.96 -14.46 6.86
C ALA A 74 1.98 -13.50 7.51
N PRO A 75 2.21 -13.56 8.84
CA PRO A 75 3.00 -12.54 9.55
C PRO A 75 4.40 -12.28 8.96
N LEU A 76 5.07 -13.31 8.44
CA LEU A 76 6.36 -13.16 7.79
C LEU A 76 6.26 -12.39 6.46
N ASP A 77 5.27 -12.71 5.64
CA ASP A 77 5.03 -12.05 4.35
C ASP A 77 4.63 -10.59 4.55
N ARG A 78 3.73 -10.32 5.50
CA ARG A 78 3.33 -8.95 5.86
C ARG A 78 4.54 -8.11 6.25
N ARG A 79 5.38 -8.61 7.16
CA ARG A 79 6.61 -7.90 7.60
C ARG A 79 7.56 -7.62 6.44
N ARG A 80 7.77 -8.60 5.55
CA ARG A 80 8.63 -8.44 4.38
C ARG A 80 8.11 -7.37 3.43
N VAL A 81 6.82 -7.40 3.11
CA VAL A 81 6.19 -6.38 2.25
C VAL A 81 6.33 -4.99 2.85
N LEU A 82 5.97 -4.81 4.13
CA LEU A 82 6.04 -3.51 4.79
C LEU A 82 7.47 -2.98 4.88
N ALA A 83 8.43 -3.84 5.23
CA ALA A 83 9.85 -3.46 5.31
C ALA A 83 10.41 -3.07 3.94
N SER A 84 10.12 -3.85 2.89
CA SER A 84 10.57 -3.56 1.53
C SER A 84 9.91 -2.31 0.96
N TYR A 85 8.63 -2.09 1.20
CA TYR A 85 7.94 -0.86 0.79
C TYR A 85 8.53 0.36 1.51
N ALA A 86 8.71 0.29 2.83
CA ALA A 86 9.32 1.37 3.60
C ALA A 86 10.77 1.68 3.16
N ALA A 87 11.50 0.68 2.66
CA ALA A 87 12.86 0.88 2.16
C ALA A 87 12.91 1.70 0.85
N ILE A 88 11.83 1.70 0.04
CA ILE A 88 11.74 2.51 -1.18
C ILE A 88 11.61 4.01 -0.83
N GLU A 89 10.82 4.31 0.20
CA GLU A 89 10.55 5.68 0.65
C GLU A 89 11.67 6.27 1.51
N ARG A 90 12.59 5.44 2.01
CA ARG A 90 13.73 5.92 2.78
C ARG A 90 14.67 6.68 1.86
N PRO A 91 15.14 7.88 2.25
CA PRO A 91 16.26 8.50 1.59
C PRO A 91 17.39 7.49 1.50
N SER A 92 18.00 7.32 0.31
CA SER A 92 19.26 6.60 0.25
C SER A 92 20.18 7.27 1.27
N PRO A 93 20.80 6.51 2.19
CA PRO A 93 21.85 7.09 3.01
C PRO A 93 22.84 7.65 2.00
N GLU A 94 23.03 8.97 2.02
CA GLU A 94 23.99 9.62 1.13
C GLU A 94 25.23 8.74 1.09
N VAL A 95 25.65 8.35 -0.11
CA VAL A 95 27.00 7.81 -0.31
C VAL A 95 27.90 8.93 0.20
N ARG A 96 28.29 8.87 1.48
CA ARG A 96 29.29 9.75 2.07
C ARG A 96 30.53 9.57 1.22
N ARG A 97 30.73 10.49 0.28
CA ARG A 97 31.98 10.66 -0.46
C ARG A 97 32.92 11.49 0.40
#